data_AF-A0A109JF92-F1
#
_entry.id   AF-A0A109JF92-F1
#
_cell.length_a   1.000
_cell.length_b   1.000
_cell.length_c   1.000
_cell.angle_alpha   90.00
_cell.angle_beta   90.00
_cell.angle_gamma   90.00
#
_symmetry.space_group_name_H-M   'P 1'
#
loop_
_entity.id
_entity.type
_entity.pdbx_description
1 polymer ?
#
loop_
_entity_poly.entity_id
_entity_poly.type
_entity_poly.pdbx_seq_one_letter_code
_entity_poly.pdbx_strand_id
1 'polypeptide(L)'
;MRDNSYDRTIERNYLQKWRFLIPEYEAVKAGRSELFKRVGDFYRHHGTCSQTFRKYYNRYLQSGDEADLLPRRRGPKWRERRQPEGIEAEIIACR
;
A
#
# COMPACT_ATOMS: atom_id res chain seq x y z
N MET A 1 5.52 -4.76 33.55
CA MET A 1 5.23 -5.04 32.13
C MET A 1 4.78 -3.71 31.50
N ARG A 2 5.41 -3.20 30.44
CA ARG A 2 5.00 -1.93 29.82
C ARG A 2 3.67 -2.14 29.07
N ASP A 3 2.72 -1.23 29.28
CA ASP A 3 1.44 -1.20 28.57
C ASP A 3 1.67 -0.69 27.15
N ASN A 4 1.51 -1.58 26.16
CA ASN A 4 1.74 -1.32 24.73
C ASN A 4 0.42 -1.22 23.94
N SER A 5 -0.73 -1.01 24.62
CA SER A 5 -2.06 -0.99 23.97
C SER A 5 -2.17 0.02 22.81
N TYR A 6 -1.31 1.05 22.79
CA TYR A 6 -1.26 2.10 21.76
C TYR A 6 0.08 2.20 21.03
N ASP A 7 0.84 1.10 20.92
CA ASP A 7 2.12 1.13 20.20
C ASP A 7 1.92 1.25 18.67
N ARG A 8 2.03 2.48 18.16
CA ARG A 8 1.97 2.82 16.72
C ARG A 8 3.34 2.83 16.05
N THR A 9 4.37 2.23 16.63
CA THR A 9 5.74 2.30 16.08
C THR A 9 5.82 1.76 14.65
N ILE A 10 5.12 0.66 14.35
CA ILE A 10 5.07 0.09 12.99
C ILE A 10 4.44 1.07 12.00
N GLU A 11 3.34 1.71 12.38
CA GLU A 11 2.65 2.71 11.56
C GLU A 11 3.58 3.89 11.24
N ARG A 12 4.23 4.46 12.27
CA ARG A 12 5.19 5.56 12.11
C ARG A 12 6.33 5.17 11.18
N ASN A 13 6.89 3.97 11.32
CA ASN A 13 7.97 3.48 10.46
C ASN A 13 7.54 3.39 8.98
N TYR A 14 6.31 2.94 8.72
CA TYR A 14 5.77 2.91 7.36
C TYR A 14 5.60 4.31 6.78
N LEU A 15 4.98 5.23 7.53
CA LEU A 15 4.79 6.61 7.08
C LEU A 15 6.12 7.31 6.83
N GLN A 16 7.07 7.18 7.76
CA GLN A 16 8.40 7.77 7.64
C GLN A 16 9.13 7.26 6.39
N LYS A 17 9.09 5.94 6.14
CA LYS A 17 9.69 5.35 4.94
C LYS A 17 9.12 5.97 3.67
N TRP A 18 7.78 6.00 3.52
CA TRP A 18 7.18 6.50 2.28
C TRP A 18 7.32 8.01 2.11
N ARG A 19 7.17 8.79 3.19
CA ARG A 19 7.41 10.24 3.18
C ARG A 19 8.83 10.60 2.73
N PHE A 20 9.81 9.80 3.13
CA PHE A 20 11.19 9.97 2.70
C PHE A 20 11.37 9.66 1.21
N LEU A 21 10.79 8.54 0.74
CA LEU A 21 11.01 8.05 -0.62
C LEU A 21 10.24 8.83 -1.71
N ILE A 22 9.10 9.44 -1.37
CA ILE A 22 8.21 10.11 -2.35
C ILE A 22 8.87 11.34 -3.00
N PRO A 23 9.38 12.33 -2.25
CA PRO A 23 9.99 13.52 -2.84
C PRO A 23 11.19 13.17 -3.72
N GLU A 24 11.98 12.17 -3.30
CA GLU A 24 13.12 11.70 -4.06
C GLU A 24 12.69 11.02 -5.37
N TYR A 25 11.69 10.14 -5.33
CA TYR A 25 11.10 9.55 -6.54
C TYR A 25 10.58 10.62 -7.50
N GLU A 26 9.90 11.65 -6.99
CA GLU A 26 9.38 12.76 -7.80
C GLU A 26 10.50 13.60 -8.43
N ALA A 27 11.58 13.86 -7.69
CA ALA A 27 12.76 14.52 -8.22
C ALA A 27 13.41 13.70 -9.37
N VAL A 28 13.52 12.38 -9.21
CA VAL A 28 14.02 11.48 -10.27
C VAL A 28 13.10 11.52 -11.49
N LYS A 29 11.79 11.43 -11.29
CA LYS A 29 10.79 11.48 -12.36
C LYS A 29 10.78 12.82 -13.09
N ALA A 30 11.05 13.92 -12.38
CA ALA A 30 11.16 15.25 -12.95
C ALA A 30 12.54 15.54 -13.58
N GLY A 31 13.49 14.60 -13.52
CA GLY A 31 14.86 14.79 -14.01
C GLY A 31 15.68 15.80 -13.18
N ARG A 32 15.26 16.08 -11.96
CA ARG A 32 15.90 17.03 -11.02
C ARG A 32 16.75 16.34 -9.95
N SER A 33 16.75 15.01 -9.88
CA SER A 33 17.56 14.28 -8.91
C SER A 33 19.04 14.27 -9.31
N GLU A 34 19.89 14.70 -8.39
CA GLU A 34 21.35 14.61 -8.53
C GLU A 34 21.87 13.20 -8.24
N LEU A 35 21.16 12.46 -7.38
CA LEU A 35 21.57 11.13 -6.90
C LEU A 35 21.21 10.02 -7.90
N PHE A 36 20.03 10.07 -8.50
CA PHE A 36 19.57 9.02 -9.42
C PHE A 36 19.12 9.59 -10.76
N LYS A 37 19.74 9.13 -11.83
CA LYS A 37 19.33 9.46 -13.21
C LYS A 37 18.11 8.68 -13.66
N ARG A 38 17.89 7.48 -13.11
CA ARG A 38 16.78 6.57 -13.49
C ARG A 38 16.06 6.09 -12.25
N VAL A 39 14.74 5.93 -12.38
CA VAL A 39 13.87 5.38 -11.34
C VAL A 39 14.27 3.94 -10.94
N GLY A 40 14.83 3.17 -11.88
CA GLY A 40 15.33 1.82 -11.58
C GLY A 40 16.47 1.81 -10.56
N ASP A 41 17.36 2.81 -10.61
CA ASP A 41 18.49 2.92 -9.68
C ASP A 41 18.01 3.34 -8.28
N PHE A 42 17.04 4.25 -8.23
CA PHE A 42 16.31 4.58 -7.00
C PHE A 42 15.71 3.32 -6.34
N TYR A 43 14.95 2.51 -7.08
CA TYR A 43 14.36 1.29 -6.53
C TYR A 43 15.40 0.29 -6.01
N ARG A 44 16.52 0.13 -6.73
CA ARG A 44 17.62 -0.75 -6.32
C ARG A 44 18.30 -0.25 -5.05
N HIS A 45 18.58 1.06 -4.97
CA HIS A 45 19.25 1.68 -3.83
C HIS A 45 18.44 1.54 -2.53
N HIS A 46 17.13 1.82 -2.57
CA HIS A 46 16.26 1.73 -1.39
C HIS A 46 15.68 0.33 -1.14
N GLY A 47 16.12 -0.69 -1.88
CA GLY A 47 15.63 -2.07 -1.73
C GLY A 47 14.10 -2.19 -1.86
N THR A 48 13.48 -1.34 -2.68
CA THR A 48 12.02 -1.23 -2.78
C THR A 48 11.57 -1.60 -4.19
N CYS A 49 10.65 -2.57 -4.30
CA CYS A 49 10.14 -2.95 -5.62
C CYS A 49 9.15 -1.91 -6.16
N SER A 50 9.16 -1.75 -7.49
CA SER A 50 8.34 -0.76 -8.19
C SER A 50 6.84 -0.94 -7.94
N GLN A 51 6.37 -2.19 -7.89
CA GLN A 51 4.96 -2.53 -7.66
C GLN A 51 4.50 -2.05 -6.28
N THR A 52 5.28 -2.34 -5.23
CA THR A 52 4.94 -1.95 -3.86
C THR A 52 4.94 -0.44 -3.72
N PHE A 53 5.98 0.26 -4.20
CA PHE A 53 6.04 1.72 -4.15
C PHE A 53 4.83 2.34 -4.86
N ARG A 54 4.57 1.96 -6.12
CA ARG A 54 3.46 2.51 -6.92
C ARG A 54 2.10 2.24 -6.29
N LYS A 55 1.91 1.10 -5.63
CA LYS A 55 0.65 0.77 -4.93
C LYS A 55 0.31 1.79 -3.84
N TYR A 56 1.29 2.24 -3.06
CA TYR A 56 1.07 3.22 -1.99
C TYR A 56 1.05 4.64 -2.57
N TYR A 57 2.01 4.96 -3.43
CA TYR A 57 2.12 6.27 -4.06
C TYR A 57 0.88 6.64 -4.89
N ASN A 58 0.37 5.76 -5.73
CA ASN A 58 -0.81 6.05 -6.54
C ASN A 58 -2.06 6.24 -5.68
N ARG A 59 -2.18 5.53 -4.55
CA ARG A 59 -3.30 5.69 -3.63
C ARG A 59 -3.24 7.06 -2.94
N TYR A 60 -2.05 7.41 -2.43
CA TYR A 60 -1.79 8.72 -1.87
C TYR A 60 -2.00 9.85 -2.89
N LEU A 61 -1.61 9.66 -4.15
CA LEU A 61 -1.83 10.66 -5.21
C LEU A 61 -3.32 10.89 -5.49
N GLN A 62 -4.15 9.87 -5.31
CA GLN A 62 -5.60 9.96 -5.52
C GLN A 62 -6.33 10.65 -4.36
N SER A 63 -5.89 10.43 -3.12
CA SER A 63 -6.59 10.93 -1.92
C SER A 63 -5.96 12.17 -1.29
N GLY A 64 -4.64 12.33 -1.42
CA GLY A 64 -3.84 13.29 -0.66
C GLY A 64 -3.65 12.92 0.82
N ASP A 65 -4.21 11.80 1.28
CA ASP A 65 -4.21 11.38 2.68
C ASP A 65 -3.01 10.46 2.99
N GLU A 66 -2.20 10.83 3.96
CA GLU A 66 -1.06 10.02 4.40
C GLU A 66 -1.45 8.64 4.94
N ALA A 67 -2.66 8.49 5.48
CA ALA A 67 -3.17 7.19 5.92
C ALA A 67 -3.17 6.17 4.77
N ASP A 68 -3.18 6.61 3.52
CA ASP A 68 -3.12 5.74 2.34
C ASP A 68 -1.74 5.17 2.03
N LEU A 69 -0.70 5.70 2.65
CA LEU A 69 0.63 5.11 2.66
C LEU A 69 0.73 3.88 3.57
N LEU A 70 -0.28 3.66 4.42
CA LEU A 70 -0.33 2.49 5.28
C LEU A 70 -0.82 1.23 4.54
N PRO A 71 -0.31 0.05 4.93
CA PRO A 71 -0.93 -1.22 4.56
C PRO A 71 -2.40 -1.23 5.02
N ARG A 72 -3.32 -1.38 4.07
CA ARG A 72 -4.73 -1.61 4.39
C ARG A 72 -4.98 -3.06 4.80
N ARG A 73 -6.07 -3.27 5.53
CA ARG A 73 -6.56 -4.61 5.90
C ARG A 73 -6.59 -5.50 4.66
N ARG A 74 -6.03 -6.70 4.78
CA ARG A 74 -6.10 -7.70 3.71
C ARG A 74 -7.58 -7.99 3.40
N GLY A 75 -7.85 -8.38 2.16
CA GLY A 75 -9.19 -8.81 1.77
C GLY A 75 -9.70 -9.95 2.66
N PRO A 76 -10.99 -10.30 2.54
CA PRO A 76 -11.58 -11.44 3.25
C PRO A 76 -10.70 -12.67 3.09
N LYS A 77 -10.54 -13.51 4.15
CA LYS A 77 -9.74 -14.72 3.95
C LYS A 77 -10.44 -15.61 2.94
N TRP A 78 -9.64 -16.37 2.22
CA TRP A 78 -10.13 -17.37 1.28
C TRP A 78 -11.19 -18.25 1.94
N ARG A 79 -12.36 -18.40 1.29
CA ARG A 79 -13.55 -19.15 1.73
C ARG A 79 -14.42 -18.55 2.85
N GLU A 80 -14.06 -17.42 3.46
CA GLU A 80 -14.90 -16.82 4.54
C GLU A 80 -16.22 -16.20 4.03
N ARG A 81 -16.33 -15.92 2.72
CA ARG A 81 -17.53 -15.36 2.09
C ARG A 81 -18.07 -16.21 0.94
N ARG A 82 -18.05 -17.54 1.08
CA ARG A 82 -18.76 -18.39 0.11
C ARG A 82 -20.26 -18.26 0.33
N GLN A 83 -21.01 -18.15 -0.76
CA GLN A 83 -22.46 -18.36 -0.72
C GLN A 83 -22.70 -19.78 -0.17
N PRO A 84 -23.65 -19.97 0.77
CA PRO A 84 -24.13 -21.28 1.16
C PRO A 84 -24.45 -22.16 -0.06
N GLU A 85 -24.16 -23.46 0.06
CA GLU A 85 -24.53 -24.42 -0.98
C GLU A 85 -26.06 -24.42 -1.17
N GLY A 86 -26.52 -24.38 -2.42
CA GLY A 86 -27.96 -24.36 -2.74
C GLY A 86 -28.57 -22.98 -2.98
N ILE A 87 -27.92 -21.88 -2.59
CA ILE A 87 -28.44 -20.52 -2.84
C ILE A 87 -28.63 -20.21 -4.34
N GLU A 88 -27.77 -20.75 -5.20
CA GLU A 88 -27.93 -20.58 -6.65
C GLU A 88 -29.22 -21.27 -7.16
N ALA A 89 -29.58 -22.43 -6.60
CA ALA A 89 -30.82 -23.12 -6.96
C ALA A 89 -32.05 -22.37 -6.45
N GLU A 90 -31.99 -21.80 -5.25
CA GLU A 90 -33.04 -20.94 -4.70
C GLU A 90 -33.26 -19.67 -5.53
N ILE A 91 -32.17 -19.01 -5.98
CA ILE A 91 -32.25 -17.83 -6.85
C ILE A 91 -32.92 -18.18 -8.19
N ILE A 92 -32.59 -19.34 -8.77
CA ILE A 92 -33.19 -19.80 -10.03
C ILE A 92 -34.68 -20.13 -9.85
N ALA A 93 -35.06 -20.75 -8.72
CA ALA A 93 -36.44 -21.10 -8.44
C ALA A 93 -37.36 -19.89 -8.21
N CYS A 94 -36.81 -18.77 -7.74
CA CYS A 94 -37.54 -17.52 -7.51
C CYS A 94 -37.64 -16.61 -8.74
N ARG A 95 -37.17 -17.05 -9.91
CA ARG A 95 -37.10 -16.27 -11.15
C ARG A 95 -38.14 -16.71 -12.18
#